data_AF-A0AAD4DA89-F1
#
_entry.id   AF-A0AAD4DA89-F1
#
_cell.length_a   1.000
_cell.length_b   1.000
_cell.length_c   1.000
_cell.angle_alpha   90.00
_cell.angle_beta   90.00
_cell.angle_gamma   90.00
#
_symmetry.space_group_name_H-M   'P 1'
#
loop_
_entity.id
_entity.type
_entity.pdbx_description
1 polymer ?
#
loop_
_entity_poly.entity_id
_entity_poly.type
_entity_poly.pdbx_seq_one_letter_code
_entity_poly.pdbx_strand_id
1 'polypeptide(L)'
;MLTSFSVHATQRYQRPLSRTLSSAVFCQGSLWRQGGAGTGVANIVRLGIMTSRSAHGAATPDATAAFLSKHPTLPTATLPKRGLVLSKLGFGAYRVNSSQSAHRAALVKAVQAGVNVIDTSSHFGHGTSEKFIGETLDDLFKQDAIKREQVVVVSKAGFILPPTTDFPTSELENVSSYAAISTTSYHSIHPVYLKAQISQSLDRLKMDKLDIFMLNNPERMLGDRMLPGGFSKSKLYKEIAEAFAYLDTEVEAGRIGGYGICSNALHIPTTEDHLSLKTILKTRHDFGWKLENFVAVQAPLNLFERDLVTDEVSTKSLATEAKEHDIFVFSNRPLNAIAAGQIITLENKGQHTRQENSVKLLETLDLGFSSLAEMELDIKELIDEESIAMKFVWSEVLSENLARLSSNYFAAKHFLEREVLPAIDRDLKILEDSTNDQQDRDDKETIATWIHRYRREAETLTKDIASFCQLDSDKRNDELNLVLGLICREFVSDVGQDKVDNIGSPLSTKSIQYCVAQENVGCTLVGMRRPEYVHDAVAAAEASRRLTQRDLGLIAQCPLLLNTTS
;
A
#
# COMPACT_ATOMS: atom_id res chain seq x y z
N MET A 1 -8.04 -30.33 -19.42
CA MET A 1 -8.55 -31.10 -18.26
C MET A 1 -7.56 -30.96 -17.12
N LEU A 2 -7.74 -30.01 -16.21
CA LEU A 2 -7.06 -30.01 -14.90
C LEU A 2 -7.95 -29.22 -13.94
N THR A 3 -8.97 -29.90 -13.41
CA THR A 3 -9.70 -29.51 -12.21
C THR A 3 -9.10 -30.26 -11.01
N SER A 4 -9.09 -29.57 -9.87
CA SER A 4 -8.93 -30.10 -8.50
C SER A 4 -7.63 -30.80 -8.12
N PHE A 5 -6.86 -30.18 -7.23
CA PHE A 5 -6.10 -30.90 -6.21
C PHE A 5 -6.37 -30.30 -4.83
N SER A 6 -7.27 -30.98 -4.12
CA SER A 6 -7.40 -30.95 -2.66
C SER A 6 -6.44 -32.00 -2.10
N VAL A 7 -5.66 -31.65 -1.08
CA VAL A 7 -4.91 -32.63 -0.30
C VAL A 7 -5.21 -32.42 1.18
N HIS A 8 -6.09 -33.28 1.69
CA HIS A 8 -6.09 -33.72 3.08
C HIS A 8 -4.98 -34.76 3.24
N ALA A 9 -4.06 -34.55 4.19
CA ALA A 9 -3.35 -35.63 4.86
C ALA A 9 -2.90 -35.17 6.25
N THR A 10 -3.68 -35.59 7.25
CA THR A 10 -3.31 -35.64 8.66
C THR A 10 -2.41 -36.86 8.89
N GLN A 11 -1.31 -36.71 9.66
CA GLN A 11 -1.06 -37.50 10.88
C GLN A 11 0.31 -37.25 11.52
N ARG A 12 0.23 -36.93 12.82
CA ARG A 12 1.04 -37.43 13.95
C ARG A 12 2.54 -37.10 14.02
N TYR A 13 2.87 -36.17 14.92
CA TYR A 13 3.90 -36.38 15.93
C TYR A 13 3.45 -35.73 17.26
N GLN A 14 3.09 -36.55 18.24
CA GLN A 14 2.88 -36.15 19.64
C GLN A 14 4.21 -36.24 20.39
N ARG A 15 4.59 -35.18 21.10
CA ARG A 15 5.55 -35.23 22.22
C ARG A 15 4.80 -35.04 23.54
N PRO A 16 5.10 -35.79 24.61
CA PRO A 16 4.64 -35.45 25.94
C PRO A 16 5.66 -34.52 26.63
N LEU A 17 5.20 -33.35 27.07
CA LEU A 17 5.91 -32.49 28.02
C LEU A 17 5.61 -33.00 29.43
N SER A 18 6.64 -33.51 30.10
CA SER A 18 6.62 -33.84 31.53
C SER A 18 6.96 -32.60 32.36
N ARG A 19 6.15 -32.40 33.41
CA ARG A 19 6.34 -31.43 34.47
C ARG A 19 7.61 -31.74 35.27
N THR A 20 8.32 -30.71 35.72
CA THR A 20 8.91 -30.71 37.06
C THR A 20 8.89 -29.30 37.64
N LEU A 21 8.18 -29.19 38.76
CA LEU A 21 8.28 -28.11 39.74
C LEU A 21 9.61 -28.28 40.49
N SER A 22 10.30 -27.17 40.78
CA SER A 22 11.14 -27.09 41.97
C SER A 22 11.08 -25.69 42.57
N SER A 23 10.57 -25.69 43.79
CA SER A 23 10.57 -24.66 44.82
C SER A 23 11.97 -24.35 45.37
N ALA A 24 12.22 -23.09 45.72
CA ALA A 24 13.00 -22.62 46.88
C ALA A 24 12.81 -21.08 46.98
N VAL A 25 12.08 -20.53 47.96
CA VAL A 25 12.40 -20.32 49.40
C VAL A 25 13.22 -19.04 49.66
N PHE A 26 12.53 -18.08 50.30
CA PHE A 26 12.96 -17.04 51.27
C PHE A 26 14.01 -15.99 50.90
N CYS A 27 13.65 -14.69 51.05
CA CYS A 27 13.91 -13.98 52.32
C CYS A 27 13.12 -12.66 52.42
N GLN A 28 12.62 -12.39 53.64
CA GLN A 28 11.96 -11.16 54.08
C GLN A 28 12.97 -10.04 54.32
N GLY A 29 12.49 -8.78 54.26
CA GLY A 29 13.21 -7.61 54.77
C GLY A 29 12.31 -6.38 54.76
N SER A 30 11.69 -6.09 55.90
CA SER A 30 10.67 -5.07 56.11
C SER A 30 11.18 -3.84 56.87
N LEU A 31 10.54 -2.69 56.59
CA LEU A 31 10.41 -1.44 57.38
C LEU A 31 11.66 -0.53 57.58
N TRP A 32 11.50 0.79 57.40
CA TRP A 32 11.25 1.77 58.47
C TRP A 32 10.84 3.15 57.91
N ARG A 33 9.85 3.77 58.56
CA ARG A 33 9.46 5.20 58.47
C ARG A 33 10.28 6.02 59.49
N GLN A 34 10.61 7.27 59.18
CA GLN A 34 10.47 8.52 60.00
C GLN A 34 10.65 9.69 59.00
N GLY A 35 9.98 10.85 59.00
CA GLY A 35 9.38 11.64 60.08
C GLY A 35 10.25 12.90 60.30
N GLY A 36 9.85 14.08 59.80
CA GLY A 36 10.56 15.33 60.08
C GLY A 36 9.98 16.56 59.38
N ALA A 37 9.27 17.40 60.14
CA ALA A 37 8.79 18.73 59.75
C ALA A 37 9.89 19.78 59.96
N GLY A 38 9.94 20.80 59.09
CA GLY A 38 10.82 21.96 59.23
C GLY A 38 10.36 23.13 58.37
N THR A 39 9.87 24.18 59.03
CA THR A 39 9.48 25.47 58.46
C THR A 39 10.71 26.29 58.06
N GLY A 40 10.72 26.87 56.86
CA GLY A 40 11.73 27.83 56.41
C GLY A 40 11.26 28.61 55.18
N VAL A 41 11.10 29.92 55.35
CA VAL A 41 10.58 30.86 54.35
C VAL A 41 11.74 31.43 53.51
N ALA A 42 11.46 31.66 52.22
CA ALA A 42 12.17 32.49 51.24
C ALA A 42 13.53 32.01 50.68
N ASN A 43 13.50 31.58 49.41
CA ASN A 43 14.13 32.32 48.31
C ASN A 43 13.65 31.76 46.96
N ILE A 44 12.89 32.56 46.22
CA ILE A 44 12.53 32.29 44.83
C ILE A 44 13.78 32.57 43.99
N VAL A 45 14.53 31.52 43.67
CA VAL A 45 15.46 31.53 42.54
C VAL A 45 14.77 30.78 41.42
N ARG A 46 14.28 31.53 40.44
CA ARG A 46 13.70 31.02 39.20
C ARG A 46 14.87 30.45 38.37
N LEU A 47 15.28 29.22 38.64
CA LEU A 47 16.16 28.48 37.74
C LEU A 47 15.33 28.13 36.50
N GLY A 48 15.51 28.93 35.46
CA GLY A 48 15.02 28.61 34.12
C GLY A 48 15.72 27.35 33.63
N ILE A 49 15.07 26.20 33.83
CA ILE A 49 15.36 25.03 33.02
C ILE A 49 14.70 25.30 31.66
N MET A 50 15.50 25.78 30.71
CA MET A 50 15.18 25.72 29.29
C MET A 50 15.14 24.25 28.88
N THR A 51 13.97 23.63 28.98
CA THR A 51 13.58 22.55 28.09
C THR A 51 12.51 23.09 27.16
N SER A 52 12.92 23.82 26.11
CA SER A 52 12.03 24.04 24.97
C SER A 52 11.91 22.72 24.20
N ARG A 53 11.09 21.79 24.71
CA ARG A 53 10.31 20.99 23.77
C ARG A 53 9.38 22.00 23.11
N SER A 54 9.63 22.38 21.87
CA SER A 54 8.56 23.00 21.09
C SER A 54 7.41 22.00 21.14
N ALA A 55 6.30 22.38 21.78
CA ALA A 55 5.07 21.61 21.70
C ALA A 55 4.70 21.61 20.22
N HIS A 56 4.91 20.50 19.54
CA HIS A 56 4.56 20.41 18.13
C HIS A 56 3.04 20.24 18.14
N GLY A 57 2.32 21.34 17.94
CA GLY A 57 0.87 21.42 18.00
C GLY A 57 0.15 20.52 16.98
N ALA A 58 -1.01 20.94 16.52
CA ALA A 58 -1.77 20.23 15.48
C ALA A 58 -2.22 21.19 14.40
N ALA A 59 -2.69 20.66 13.28
CA ALA A 59 -3.22 21.48 12.20
C ALA A 59 -4.33 22.39 12.74
N THR A 60 -4.35 23.66 12.31
CA THR A 60 -5.41 24.60 12.67
C THR A 60 -6.10 25.15 11.42
N PRO A 61 -7.40 25.51 11.50
CA PRO A 61 -8.12 26.10 10.37
C PRO A 61 -7.38 27.32 9.78
N ASP A 62 -6.96 28.26 10.64
CA ASP A 62 -6.32 29.49 10.20
C ASP A 62 -4.96 29.24 9.55
N ALA A 63 -4.13 28.37 10.14
CA ALA A 63 -2.79 28.11 9.60
C ALA A 63 -2.83 27.28 8.30
N THR A 64 -3.74 26.30 8.19
CA THR A 64 -3.92 25.54 6.96
C THR A 64 -4.47 26.40 5.82
N ALA A 65 -5.45 27.28 6.11
CA ALA A 65 -5.96 28.24 5.13
C ALA A 65 -4.90 29.25 4.69
N ALA A 66 -4.14 29.82 5.64
CA ALA A 66 -3.06 30.76 5.35
C ALA A 66 -1.86 30.13 4.62
N PHE A 67 -1.64 28.83 4.80
CA PHE A 67 -0.64 28.09 4.03
C PHE A 67 -1.08 27.95 2.57
N LEU A 68 -2.30 27.46 2.34
CA LEU A 68 -2.81 27.19 0.99
C LEU A 68 -3.13 28.46 0.19
N SER A 69 -3.41 29.60 0.84
CA SER A 69 -3.58 30.88 0.13
C SER A 69 -2.32 31.33 -0.63
N LYS A 70 -1.14 30.80 -0.27
CA LYS A 70 0.12 31.01 -0.99
C LYS A 70 0.27 30.13 -2.24
N HIS A 71 -0.62 29.15 -2.42
CA HIS A 71 -0.63 28.19 -3.53
C HIS A 71 -1.99 28.20 -4.26
N PRO A 72 -2.42 29.34 -4.84
CA PRO A 72 -3.79 29.53 -5.33
C PRO A 72 -4.18 28.64 -6.53
N THR A 73 -3.20 28.06 -7.21
CA THR A 73 -3.37 27.14 -8.35
C THR A 73 -3.74 25.73 -7.90
N LEU A 74 -3.27 25.28 -6.73
CA LEU A 74 -3.55 23.94 -6.22
C LEU A 74 -4.99 23.88 -5.69
N PRO A 75 -5.85 22.97 -6.19
CA PRO A 75 -7.21 22.85 -5.66
C PRO A 75 -7.21 22.43 -4.19
N THR A 76 -8.19 22.93 -3.44
CA THR A 76 -8.35 22.65 -2.01
C THR A 76 -9.74 22.12 -1.68
N ALA A 77 -9.87 21.50 -0.50
CA ALA A 77 -11.15 21.07 0.08
C ALA A 77 -11.10 21.26 1.60
N THR A 78 -12.23 21.55 2.21
CA THR A 78 -12.32 21.71 3.68
C THR A 78 -12.75 20.40 4.33
N LEU A 79 -12.06 19.97 5.39
CA LEU A 79 -12.49 18.91 6.28
C LEU A 79 -13.66 19.41 7.15
N PRO A 80 -14.93 19.05 6.88
CA PRO A 80 -16.08 19.81 7.38
C PRO A 80 -16.15 19.87 8.91
N LYS A 81 -15.96 18.73 9.58
CA LYS A 81 -16.05 18.60 11.04
C LYS A 81 -14.89 19.23 11.82
N ARG A 82 -13.86 19.73 11.13
CA ARG A 82 -12.65 20.32 11.75
C ARG A 82 -12.29 21.70 11.20
N GLY A 83 -12.86 22.11 10.07
CA GLY A 83 -12.56 23.38 9.42
C GLY A 83 -11.15 23.47 8.82
N LEU A 84 -10.40 22.38 8.77
CA LEU A 84 -9.06 22.36 8.19
C LEU A 84 -9.15 22.47 6.67
N VAL A 85 -8.33 23.32 6.05
CA VAL A 85 -8.24 23.43 4.58
C VAL A 85 -7.12 22.52 4.10
N LEU A 86 -7.46 21.55 3.26
CA LEU A 86 -6.54 20.55 2.73
C LEU A 86 -6.31 20.78 1.24
N SER A 87 -5.09 20.55 0.77
CA SER A 87 -4.84 20.38 -0.66
C SER A 87 -5.57 19.12 -1.17
N LYS A 88 -6.22 19.19 -2.34
CA LYS A 88 -6.86 18.01 -2.94
C LYS A 88 -5.84 16.98 -3.46
N LEU A 89 -4.55 17.30 -3.41
CA LEU A 89 -3.43 16.39 -3.61
C LEU A 89 -2.76 16.12 -2.26
N GLY A 90 -2.49 14.86 -1.92
CA GLY A 90 -1.81 14.45 -0.69
C GLY A 90 -0.61 13.56 -0.95
N PHE A 91 0.36 13.60 -0.04
CA PHE A 91 1.57 12.78 -0.09
C PHE A 91 1.32 11.42 0.57
N GLY A 92 1.23 10.35 -0.23
CA GLY A 92 1.08 8.99 0.25
C GLY A 92 2.42 8.31 0.56
N ALA A 93 2.58 7.80 1.78
CA ALA A 93 3.87 7.35 2.30
C ALA A 93 4.04 5.81 2.37
N TYR A 94 3.33 5.03 1.56
CA TYR A 94 3.38 3.54 1.62
C TYR A 94 4.77 2.95 1.38
N ARG A 95 5.53 3.53 0.44
CA ARG A 95 6.85 3.01 0.00
C ARG A 95 7.97 4.04 0.15
N VAL A 96 7.90 4.87 1.20
CA VAL A 96 8.98 5.81 1.56
C VAL A 96 9.75 5.32 2.77
N ASN A 97 11.03 5.68 2.81
CA ASN A 97 11.96 5.39 3.89
C ASN A 97 13.16 6.34 3.78
N SER A 98 13.96 6.40 4.85
CA SER A 98 15.15 7.27 4.94
C SER A 98 16.36 6.77 4.16
N SER A 99 16.36 5.52 3.66
CA SER A 99 17.50 4.97 2.91
C SER A 99 17.62 5.56 1.50
N GLN A 100 16.58 6.23 0.99
CA GLN A 100 16.58 6.85 -0.32
C GLN A 100 16.49 8.38 -0.18
N SER A 101 17.58 9.09 -0.51
CA SER A 101 17.63 10.56 -0.45
C SER A 101 16.54 11.22 -1.31
N ALA A 102 16.19 10.60 -2.44
CA ALA A 102 15.12 11.05 -3.32
C ALA A 102 13.75 11.14 -2.63
N HIS A 103 13.46 10.28 -1.64
CA HIS A 103 12.21 10.32 -0.89
C HIS A 103 12.09 11.61 -0.07
N ARG A 104 13.18 12.01 0.62
CA ARG A 104 13.22 13.26 1.38
C ARG A 104 13.04 14.46 0.46
N ALA A 105 13.78 14.49 -0.65
CA ALA A 105 13.66 15.55 -1.65
C ALA A 105 12.23 15.65 -2.21
N ALA A 106 11.56 14.52 -2.43
CA ALA A 106 10.17 14.50 -2.90
C ALA A 106 9.18 15.06 -1.87
N LEU A 107 9.28 14.67 -0.59
CA LEU A 107 8.42 15.20 0.47
C LEU A 107 8.62 16.71 0.64
N VAL A 108 9.87 17.18 0.67
CA VAL A 108 10.20 18.61 0.75
C VAL A 108 9.60 19.36 -0.43
N LYS A 109 9.78 18.86 -1.65
CA LYS A 109 9.21 19.47 -2.86
C LYS A 109 7.68 19.50 -2.84
N ALA A 110 7.03 18.44 -2.34
CA ALA A 110 5.57 18.37 -2.25
C ALA A 110 5.03 19.46 -1.31
N VAL A 111 5.63 19.58 -0.12
CA VAL A 111 5.29 20.64 0.85
C VAL A 111 5.52 22.02 0.24
N GLN A 112 6.67 22.25 -0.40
CA GLN A 112 6.97 23.52 -1.06
C GLN A 112 6.00 23.86 -2.20
N ALA A 113 5.37 22.85 -2.81
CA ALA A 113 4.35 23.02 -3.84
C ALA A 113 2.93 23.20 -3.28
N GLY A 114 2.76 23.28 -1.96
CA GLY A 114 1.47 23.49 -1.30
C GLY A 114 0.75 22.22 -0.88
N VAL A 115 1.36 21.03 -1.03
CA VAL A 115 0.78 19.79 -0.50
C VAL A 115 0.89 19.81 1.02
N ASN A 116 -0.25 19.89 1.70
CA ASN A 116 -0.29 19.93 3.17
C ASN A 116 -0.89 18.68 3.82
N VAL A 117 -1.23 17.66 3.05
CA VAL A 117 -1.73 16.37 3.55
C VAL A 117 -0.63 15.32 3.43
N ILE A 118 -0.29 14.68 4.55
CA ILE A 118 0.69 13.58 4.59
C ILE A 118 0.04 12.35 5.18
N ASP A 119 -0.01 11.28 4.39
CA ASP A 119 -0.70 10.05 4.72
C ASP A 119 0.29 8.89 4.92
N THR A 120 0.28 8.29 6.11
CA THR A 120 1.13 7.16 6.47
C THR A 120 0.36 6.08 7.25
N SER A 121 1.04 5.07 7.79
CA SER A 121 0.49 4.02 8.65
C SER A 121 1.60 3.32 9.41
N SER A 122 1.30 2.77 10.59
CA SER A 122 2.29 2.09 11.44
C SER A 122 2.99 0.91 10.76
N HIS A 123 2.29 0.16 9.91
CA HIS A 123 2.86 -1.02 9.24
C HIS A 123 3.72 -0.69 8.01
N PHE A 124 3.77 0.57 7.56
CA PHE A 124 4.53 0.95 6.37
C PHE A 124 6.04 0.86 6.61
N GLY A 125 6.66 -0.18 6.06
CA GLY A 125 8.07 -0.50 6.28
C GLY A 125 8.39 -0.82 7.74
N HIS A 126 7.47 -1.43 8.50
CA HIS A 126 7.63 -1.64 9.94
C HIS A 126 7.87 -0.31 10.70
N GLY A 127 7.06 0.71 10.42
CA GLY A 127 7.16 2.02 11.07
C GLY A 127 8.25 2.94 10.50
N THR A 128 9.11 2.48 9.58
CA THR A 128 10.16 3.33 9.01
C THR A 128 9.60 4.53 8.24
N SER A 129 8.41 4.39 7.66
CA SER A 129 7.74 5.51 6.98
C SER A 129 7.38 6.63 7.95
N GLU A 130 6.75 6.32 9.08
CA GLU A 130 6.43 7.30 10.13
C GLU A 130 7.68 8.00 10.67
N LYS A 131 8.74 7.23 10.93
CA LYS A 131 10.03 7.80 11.36
C LYS A 131 10.62 8.77 10.33
N PHE A 132 10.62 8.37 9.06
CA PHE A 132 11.07 9.20 7.95
C PHE A 132 10.27 10.51 7.82
N ILE A 133 8.94 10.43 7.92
CA ILE A 133 8.06 11.61 7.89
C ILE A 133 8.36 12.51 9.08
N GLY A 134 8.43 11.96 10.30
CA GLY A 134 8.70 12.70 11.53
C GLY A 134 10.03 13.44 11.48
N GLU A 135 11.11 12.76 11.06
CA GLU A 135 12.43 13.38 10.89
C GLU A 135 12.43 14.50 9.83
N THR A 136 11.78 14.26 8.69
CA THR A 136 11.76 15.26 7.60
C THR A 136 10.95 16.50 7.97
N LEU A 137 9.80 16.34 8.63
CA LEU A 137 8.98 17.47 9.06
C LEU A 137 9.62 18.24 10.22
N ASP A 138 10.19 17.54 11.21
CA ASP A 138 10.95 18.15 12.31
C ASP A 138 12.09 19.03 11.79
N ASP A 139 12.82 18.58 10.76
CA ASP A 139 13.83 19.39 10.08
C ASP A 139 13.24 20.65 9.43
N LEU A 140 12.09 20.52 8.75
CA LEU A 140 11.42 21.65 8.10
C LEU A 140 10.86 22.67 9.12
N PHE A 141 10.36 22.18 10.25
CA PHE A 141 9.89 23.03 11.35
C PHE A 141 11.04 23.81 11.99
N LYS A 142 12.17 23.15 12.26
CA LYS A 142 13.38 23.78 12.79
C LYS A 142 13.97 24.84 11.86
N GLN A 143 13.76 24.69 10.56
CA GLN A 143 14.17 25.64 9.53
C GLN A 143 13.14 26.77 9.29
N ASP A 144 12.01 26.77 10.02
CA ASP A 144 10.85 27.66 9.80
C ASP A 144 10.35 27.65 8.34
N ALA A 145 10.59 26.55 7.62
CA ALA A 145 10.15 26.38 6.23
C ALA A 145 8.63 26.14 6.15
N ILE A 146 8.09 25.45 7.17
CA ILE A 146 6.67 25.27 7.45
C ILE A 146 6.48 25.17 8.97
N LYS A 147 5.23 25.27 9.43
CA LYS A 147 4.85 25.07 10.83
C LYS A 147 3.93 23.85 10.98
N ARG A 148 3.93 23.23 12.16
CA ARG A 148 3.12 22.04 12.44
C ARG A 148 1.63 22.29 12.22
N GLU A 149 1.16 23.51 12.50
CA GLU A 149 -0.24 23.92 12.35
C GLU A 149 -0.70 24.01 10.88
N GLN A 150 0.25 24.00 9.93
CA GLN A 150 -0.03 24.14 8.50
C GLN A 150 -0.23 22.80 7.78
N VAL A 151 0.18 21.70 8.42
CA VAL A 151 0.23 20.36 7.81
C VAL A 151 -0.73 19.42 8.52
N VAL A 152 -1.49 18.65 7.75
CA VAL A 152 -2.41 17.61 8.21
C VAL A 152 -1.73 16.25 8.08
N VAL A 153 -1.54 15.56 9.20
CA VAL A 153 -0.92 14.23 9.25
C VAL A 153 -1.97 13.17 9.57
N VAL A 154 -2.06 12.19 8.67
CA VAL A 154 -2.92 11.01 8.79
C VAL A 154 -2.07 9.78 9.05
N SER A 155 -2.36 9.05 10.13
CA SER A 155 -1.81 7.70 10.32
C SER A 155 -2.92 6.68 10.57
N LYS A 156 -2.58 5.39 10.48
CA LYS A 156 -3.53 4.29 10.53
C LYS A 156 -2.93 3.05 11.18
N ALA A 157 -3.78 2.24 11.79
CA ALA A 157 -3.41 0.94 12.32
C ALA A 157 -4.46 -0.13 11.98
N GLY A 158 -4.03 -1.39 11.97
CA GLY A 158 -4.89 -2.55 11.73
C GLY A 158 -4.07 -3.81 11.50
N PHE A 159 -3.05 -3.71 10.64
CA PHE A 159 -2.11 -4.79 10.39
C PHE A 159 -1.18 -5.00 11.58
N ILE A 160 -1.05 -6.25 12.00
CA ILE A 160 -0.05 -6.73 12.95
C ILE A 160 1.01 -7.46 12.13
N LEU A 161 2.22 -6.91 12.13
CA LEU A 161 3.37 -7.53 11.47
C LEU A 161 4.00 -8.60 12.39
N PRO A 162 4.70 -9.61 11.84
CA PRO A 162 5.49 -10.53 12.64
C PRO A 162 6.43 -9.79 13.56
N PRO A 163 6.71 -10.34 14.75
CA PRO A 163 7.55 -9.65 15.69
C PRO A 163 8.96 -9.45 15.14
N THR A 164 9.47 -8.23 15.26
CA THR A 164 10.89 -7.91 15.03
C THR A 164 11.52 -7.50 16.35
N THR A 165 12.85 -7.26 16.37
CA THR A 165 13.52 -6.68 17.55
C THR A 165 12.87 -5.37 18.01
N ASP A 166 12.25 -4.62 17.08
CA ASP A 166 11.60 -3.34 17.32
C ASP A 166 10.08 -3.45 17.59
N PHE A 167 9.49 -4.64 17.39
CA PHE A 167 8.06 -4.91 17.56
C PHE A 167 7.85 -6.30 18.19
N PRO A 168 8.01 -6.48 19.50
CA PRO A 168 7.98 -7.80 20.13
C PRO A 168 6.56 -8.38 20.22
N THR A 169 6.46 -9.72 20.14
CA THR A 169 5.19 -10.48 20.23
C THR A 169 4.47 -10.32 21.57
N SER A 170 5.19 -9.90 22.62
CA SER A 170 4.64 -9.63 23.95
C SER A 170 3.56 -8.54 23.94
N GLU A 171 3.53 -7.65 22.94
CA GLU A 171 2.44 -6.68 22.78
C GLU A 171 1.11 -7.33 22.35
N LEU A 172 1.17 -8.50 21.70
CA LEU A 172 0.00 -9.27 21.27
C LEU A 172 -0.58 -10.16 22.37
N GLU A 173 0.22 -10.50 23.40
CA GLU A 173 -0.25 -11.32 24.54
C GLU A 173 -1.44 -10.68 25.27
N ASN A 174 -1.61 -9.35 25.13
CA ASN A 174 -2.70 -8.58 25.73
C ASN A 174 -3.81 -8.20 24.74
N VAL A 175 -3.73 -8.62 23.47
CA VAL A 175 -4.74 -8.35 22.45
C VAL A 175 -5.75 -9.49 22.42
N SER A 176 -6.92 -9.26 23.00
CA SER A 176 -7.96 -10.28 23.17
C SER A 176 -8.70 -10.66 21.88
N SER A 177 -8.70 -9.80 20.86
CA SER A 177 -9.29 -10.09 19.54
C SER A 177 -8.36 -9.69 18.41
N TYR A 178 -8.00 -10.66 17.58
CA TYR A 178 -7.25 -10.49 16.34
C TYR A 178 -7.65 -11.56 15.34
N ALA A 179 -7.46 -11.27 14.05
CA ALA A 179 -7.66 -12.19 12.95
C ALA A 179 -6.31 -12.68 12.42
N ALA A 180 -6.20 -13.99 12.14
CA ALA A 180 -5.02 -14.57 11.49
C ALA A 180 -5.25 -14.69 9.98
N ILE A 181 -4.60 -13.81 9.20
CA ILE A 181 -4.79 -13.71 7.74
C ILE A 181 -3.88 -14.70 7.01
N SER A 182 -2.65 -14.84 7.50
CA SER A 182 -1.68 -15.85 7.04
C SER A 182 -0.81 -16.31 8.21
N THR A 183 0.14 -17.20 7.94
CA THR A 183 1.14 -17.64 8.94
C THR A 183 2.04 -16.50 9.44
N THR A 184 2.09 -15.38 8.72
CA THR A 184 2.98 -14.24 9.00
C THR A 184 2.25 -12.91 8.97
N SER A 185 0.92 -12.89 9.06
CA SER A 185 0.15 -11.66 8.99
C SER A 185 -1.11 -11.77 9.80
N TYR A 186 -1.30 -10.82 10.72
CA TYR A 186 -2.45 -10.75 11.60
C TYR A 186 -3.09 -9.37 11.47
N HIS A 187 -4.32 -9.24 11.96
CA HIS A 187 -5.05 -7.99 11.93
C HIS A 187 -5.85 -7.78 13.20
N SER A 188 -5.83 -6.59 13.77
CA SER A 188 -6.65 -6.24 14.93
C SER A 188 -7.00 -4.76 14.89
N ILE A 189 -8.22 -4.46 15.32
CA ILE A 189 -8.70 -3.12 15.63
C ILE A 189 -9.11 -3.00 17.10
N HIS A 190 -8.67 -3.94 17.95
CA HIS A 190 -9.02 -3.96 19.36
C HIS A 190 -8.47 -2.72 20.09
N PRO A 191 -9.21 -2.09 21.03
CA PRO A 191 -8.80 -0.88 21.74
C PRO A 191 -7.39 -0.92 22.33
N VAL A 192 -6.99 -2.03 22.97
CA VAL A 192 -5.64 -2.19 23.54
C VAL A 192 -4.55 -2.08 22.48
N TYR A 193 -4.80 -2.68 21.31
CA TYR A 193 -3.87 -2.63 20.18
C TYR A 193 -3.80 -1.21 19.61
N LEU A 194 -4.96 -0.59 19.35
CA LEU A 194 -5.03 0.78 18.83
C LEU A 194 -4.34 1.79 19.75
N LYS A 195 -4.48 1.64 21.08
CA LYS A 195 -3.78 2.47 22.07
C LYS A 195 -2.26 2.43 21.89
N ALA A 196 -1.71 1.23 21.80
CA ALA A 196 -0.28 1.03 21.62
C ALA A 196 0.19 1.63 20.28
N GLN A 197 -0.55 1.38 19.21
CA GLN A 197 -0.22 1.89 17.88
C GLN A 197 -0.26 3.42 17.81
N ILE A 198 -1.24 4.09 18.43
CA ILE A 198 -1.28 5.56 18.48
C ILE A 198 -0.05 6.09 19.24
N SER A 199 0.33 5.49 20.37
CA SER A 199 1.53 5.90 21.12
C SER A 199 2.80 5.79 20.29
N GLN A 200 3.02 4.62 19.68
CA GLN A 200 4.21 4.39 18.89
C GLN A 200 4.25 5.24 17.61
N SER A 201 3.10 5.51 16.98
CA SER A 201 3.00 6.40 15.82
C SER A 201 3.37 7.83 16.19
N LEU A 202 2.86 8.36 17.31
CA LEU A 202 3.22 9.69 17.81
C LEU A 202 4.72 9.81 18.11
N ASP A 203 5.31 8.79 18.74
CA ASP A 203 6.75 8.74 19.02
C ASP A 203 7.59 8.75 17.73
N ARG A 204 7.25 7.89 16.75
CA ARG A 204 7.96 7.82 15.46
C ARG A 204 7.82 9.11 14.65
N LEU A 205 6.63 9.71 14.65
CA LEU A 205 6.36 10.98 13.97
C LEU A 205 6.94 12.19 14.69
N LYS A 206 7.37 12.04 15.95
CA LYS A 206 7.80 13.14 16.84
C LYS A 206 6.71 14.21 17.01
N MET A 207 5.48 13.77 17.23
CA MET A 207 4.30 14.65 17.35
C MET A 207 3.51 14.34 18.61
N ASP A 208 2.88 15.36 19.18
CA ASP A 208 1.99 15.19 20.34
C ASP A 208 0.57 14.76 19.92
N LYS A 209 0.18 15.06 18.67
CA LYS A 209 -1.17 14.81 18.14
C LYS A 209 -1.15 14.44 16.65
N LEU A 210 -1.92 13.43 16.28
CA LEU A 210 -2.31 13.14 14.90
C LEU A 210 -3.54 13.96 14.52
N ASP A 211 -3.63 14.46 13.28
CA ASP A 211 -4.81 15.20 12.85
C ASP A 211 -5.98 14.25 12.55
N ILE A 212 -5.68 13.09 11.93
CA ILE A 212 -6.65 12.02 11.67
C ILE A 212 -5.98 10.66 11.94
N PHE A 213 -6.68 9.77 12.65
CA PHE A 213 -6.29 8.37 12.81
C PHE A 213 -7.31 7.43 12.14
N MET A 214 -6.88 6.48 11.31
CA MET A 214 -7.81 5.56 10.65
C MET A 214 -7.64 4.11 11.07
N LEU A 215 -8.77 3.39 11.16
CA LEU A 215 -8.75 1.93 11.08
C LEU A 215 -8.34 1.52 9.67
N ASN A 216 -7.33 0.66 9.54
CA ASN A 216 -6.74 0.32 8.26
C ASN A 216 -7.21 -1.04 7.74
N ASN A 217 -8.08 -1.02 6.74
CA ASN A 217 -8.67 -2.16 6.06
C ASN A 217 -9.25 -3.20 7.05
N PRO A 218 -10.18 -2.81 7.93
CA PRO A 218 -10.79 -3.74 8.90
C PRO A 218 -11.47 -4.93 8.23
N GLU A 219 -11.90 -4.81 6.96
CA GLU A 219 -12.45 -5.91 6.17
C GLU A 219 -11.50 -7.13 6.07
N ARG A 220 -10.19 -6.92 6.24
CA ARG A 220 -9.20 -8.01 6.24
C ARG A 220 -9.49 -9.05 7.31
N MET A 221 -10.09 -8.66 8.43
CA MET A 221 -10.42 -9.59 9.51
C MET A 221 -11.39 -10.69 9.06
N LEU A 222 -12.25 -10.43 8.07
CA LEU A 222 -13.16 -11.44 7.48
C LEU A 222 -12.41 -12.58 6.78
N GLY A 223 -11.14 -12.36 6.41
CA GLY A 223 -10.28 -13.37 5.80
C GLY A 223 -9.63 -14.33 6.79
N ASP A 224 -10.01 -14.33 8.07
CA ASP A 224 -9.48 -15.27 9.06
C ASP A 224 -9.77 -16.72 8.69
N ARG A 225 -8.70 -17.51 8.54
CA ARG A 225 -8.78 -18.94 8.17
C ARG A 225 -8.44 -19.89 9.32
N MET A 226 -8.05 -19.38 10.48
CA MET A 226 -7.45 -20.17 11.56
C MET A 226 -8.32 -20.21 12.81
N LEU A 227 -9.15 -19.20 13.07
CA LEU A 227 -10.10 -19.24 14.17
C LEU A 227 -11.29 -20.15 13.84
N PRO A 228 -11.69 -21.08 14.74
CA PRO A 228 -12.92 -21.86 14.58
C PRO A 228 -14.13 -20.93 14.45
N GLY A 229 -14.81 -20.96 13.30
CA GLY A 229 -15.95 -20.09 12.98
C GLY A 229 -15.61 -18.75 12.32
N GLY A 230 -14.32 -18.40 12.18
CA GLY A 230 -13.85 -17.20 11.51
C GLY A 230 -14.38 -15.88 12.08
N PHE A 231 -14.18 -14.78 11.34
CA PHE A 231 -14.84 -13.50 11.62
C PHE A 231 -16.07 -13.34 10.74
N SER A 232 -17.23 -13.14 11.36
CA SER A 232 -18.45 -12.77 10.64
C SER A 232 -18.54 -11.24 10.45
N LYS A 233 -19.29 -10.79 9.44
CA LYS A 233 -19.59 -9.35 9.26
C LYS A 233 -20.22 -8.72 10.51
N SER A 234 -21.13 -9.43 11.18
CA SER A 234 -21.77 -8.95 12.41
C SER A 234 -20.76 -8.74 13.54
N LYS A 235 -19.83 -9.69 13.73
CA LYS A 235 -18.73 -9.54 14.69
C LYS A 235 -17.84 -8.36 14.33
N LEU A 236 -17.50 -8.19 13.05
CA LEU A 236 -16.65 -7.10 12.60
C LEU A 236 -17.31 -5.72 12.78
N TYR A 237 -18.61 -5.56 12.47
CA TYR A 237 -19.32 -4.30 12.76
C TYR A 237 -19.31 -3.96 14.25
N LYS A 238 -19.47 -4.97 15.12
CA LYS A 238 -19.35 -4.79 16.57
C LYS A 238 -17.95 -4.33 16.97
N GLU A 239 -16.89 -4.97 16.47
CA GLU A 239 -15.51 -4.56 16.81
C GLU A 239 -15.15 -3.16 16.25
N ILE A 240 -15.67 -2.78 15.08
CA ILE A 240 -15.54 -1.42 14.57
C ILE A 240 -16.21 -0.41 15.51
N ALA A 241 -17.41 -0.72 16.01
CA ALA A 241 -18.14 0.14 16.93
C ALA A 241 -17.43 0.29 18.29
N GLU A 242 -16.89 -0.80 18.83
CA GLU A 242 -16.06 -0.80 20.05
C GLU A 242 -14.76 -0.01 19.85
N ALA A 243 -14.10 -0.17 18.70
CA ALA A 243 -12.93 0.61 18.33
C ALA A 243 -13.25 2.12 18.26
N PHE A 244 -14.38 2.51 17.66
CA PHE A 244 -14.80 3.91 17.60
C PHE A 244 -15.12 4.50 18.98
N ALA A 245 -15.84 3.77 19.82
CA ALA A 245 -16.10 4.20 21.20
C ALA A 245 -14.81 4.41 21.99
N TYR A 246 -13.79 3.59 21.76
CA TYR A 246 -12.46 3.82 22.31
C TYR A 246 -11.76 5.04 21.69
N LEU A 247 -11.79 5.21 20.37
CA LEU A 247 -11.13 6.33 19.70
C LEU A 247 -11.72 7.69 20.09
N ASP A 248 -12.99 7.75 20.50
CA ASP A 248 -13.55 8.94 21.14
C ASP A 248 -12.77 9.38 22.38
N THR A 249 -12.31 8.42 23.20
CA THR A 249 -11.48 8.73 24.38
C THR A 249 -10.11 9.29 24.00
N GLU A 250 -9.56 8.90 22.85
CA GLU A 250 -8.29 9.42 22.33
C GLU A 250 -8.46 10.82 21.72
N VAL A 251 -9.64 11.13 21.15
CA VAL A 251 -10.01 12.49 20.76
C VAL A 251 -10.14 13.39 21.99
N GLU A 252 -10.84 12.92 23.02
CA GLU A 252 -11.00 13.64 24.30
C GLU A 252 -9.67 13.87 25.01
N ALA A 253 -8.76 12.88 24.97
CA ALA A 253 -7.39 13.00 25.46
C ALA A 253 -6.51 13.93 24.61
N GLY A 254 -7.00 14.41 23.46
CA GLY A 254 -6.29 15.31 22.57
C GLY A 254 -5.16 14.66 21.76
N ARG A 255 -5.06 13.32 21.74
CA ARG A 255 -4.01 12.59 21.03
C ARG A 255 -4.28 12.44 19.54
N ILE A 256 -5.55 12.46 19.15
CA ILE A 256 -6.00 12.47 17.76
C ILE A 256 -7.03 13.57 17.52
N GLY A 257 -7.04 14.18 16.33
CA GLY A 257 -8.01 15.22 15.96
C GLY A 257 -9.39 14.66 15.60
N GLY A 258 -9.43 13.45 15.08
CA GLY A 258 -10.63 12.70 14.71
C GLY A 258 -10.20 11.35 14.14
N TYR A 259 -11.16 10.51 13.79
CA TYR A 259 -10.87 9.19 13.24
C TYR A 259 -11.67 8.84 11.99
N GLY A 260 -11.22 7.79 11.30
CA GLY A 260 -11.79 7.34 10.04
C GLY A 260 -11.59 5.86 9.75
N ILE A 261 -11.99 5.42 8.55
CA ILE A 261 -11.71 4.09 8.02
C ILE A 261 -11.05 4.20 6.65
N CYS A 262 -9.90 3.56 6.49
CA CYS A 262 -9.36 3.21 5.18
C CYS A 262 -9.83 1.81 4.82
N SER A 263 -10.38 1.62 3.62
CA SER A 263 -10.90 0.32 3.18
C SER A 263 -10.80 0.16 1.67
N ASN A 264 -10.58 -1.08 1.21
CA ASN A 264 -10.64 -1.43 -0.21
C ASN A 264 -12.04 -1.91 -0.64
N ALA A 265 -12.97 -2.13 0.29
CA ALA A 265 -14.27 -2.76 0.01
C ALA A 265 -15.48 -1.87 0.36
N LEU A 266 -15.28 -0.83 1.18
CA LEU A 266 -16.35 0.04 1.68
C LEU A 266 -17.12 0.77 0.56
N HIS A 267 -16.52 0.94 -0.62
CA HIS A 267 -17.11 1.58 -1.80
C HIS A 267 -17.73 0.60 -2.82
N ILE A 268 -17.59 -0.72 -2.63
CA ILE A 268 -18.03 -1.73 -3.61
C ILE A 268 -19.07 -2.67 -2.97
N PRO A 269 -20.38 -2.37 -3.08
CA PRO A 269 -21.44 -3.11 -2.36
C PRO A 269 -21.60 -4.57 -2.78
N THR A 270 -21.09 -4.97 -3.94
CA THR A 270 -21.20 -6.31 -4.51
C THR A 270 -20.16 -7.30 -3.99
N THR A 271 -19.13 -6.82 -3.29
CA THR A 271 -18.04 -7.66 -2.78
C THR A 271 -18.42 -8.38 -1.48
N GLU A 272 -17.92 -9.60 -1.30
CA GLU A 272 -18.18 -10.38 -0.08
C GLU A 272 -17.62 -9.69 1.17
N ASP A 273 -16.54 -8.93 1.06
CA ASP A 273 -15.92 -8.19 2.15
C ASP A 273 -16.45 -6.76 2.32
N HIS A 274 -17.50 -6.37 1.57
CA HIS A 274 -18.13 -5.06 1.70
C HIS A 274 -18.61 -4.77 3.13
N LEU A 275 -18.20 -3.59 3.62
CA LEU A 275 -18.67 -2.97 4.87
C LEU A 275 -19.47 -1.72 4.52
N SER A 276 -20.76 -1.70 4.87
CA SER A 276 -21.66 -0.59 4.55
C SER A 276 -21.47 0.57 5.51
N LEU A 277 -21.22 1.77 4.99
CA LEU A 277 -21.16 3.01 5.77
C LEU A 277 -22.45 3.21 6.58
N LYS A 278 -23.62 3.12 5.95
CA LYS A 278 -24.93 3.14 6.62
C LYS A 278 -25.03 2.19 7.81
N THR A 279 -24.49 0.98 7.69
CA THR A 279 -24.52 -0.01 8.77
C THR A 279 -23.56 0.38 9.90
N ILE A 280 -22.35 0.83 9.56
CA ILE A 280 -21.39 1.39 10.53
C ILE A 280 -22.05 2.53 11.31
N LEU A 281 -22.62 3.52 10.63
CA LEU A 281 -23.26 4.68 11.26
C LEU A 281 -24.40 4.30 12.22
N LYS A 282 -25.16 3.24 11.93
CA LYS A 282 -26.24 2.76 12.81
C LYS A 282 -25.72 2.24 14.15
N THR A 283 -24.53 1.62 14.18
CA THR A 283 -23.95 1.06 15.41
C THR A 283 -23.74 2.10 16.51
N ARG A 284 -23.67 3.39 16.17
CA ARG A 284 -23.53 4.48 17.15
C ARG A 284 -24.61 4.46 18.23
N HIS A 285 -25.82 4.03 17.88
CA HIS A 285 -26.95 4.03 18.82
C HIS A 285 -26.79 2.98 19.92
N ASP A 286 -26.12 1.87 19.59
CA ASP A 286 -25.92 0.75 20.51
C ASP A 286 -24.60 0.88 21.30
N PHE A 287 -23.58 1.51 20.71
CA PHE A 287 -22.22 1.60 21.29
C PHE A 287 -21.84 3.00 21.78
N GLY A 288 -22.64 4.04 21.50
CA GLY A 288 -22.47 5.37 22.06
C GLY A 288 -21.32 6.20 21.51
N TRP A 289 -20.69 5.79 20.39
CA TRP A 289 -19.61 6.55 19.76
C TRP A 289 -20.12 7.78 18.99
N LYS A 290 -19.27 8.80 18.84
CA LYS A 290 -19.61 10.16 18.42
C LYS A 290 -19.42 10.40 16.92
N LEU A 291 -20.49 10.75 16.21
CA LEU A 291 -20.43 11.02 14.77
C LEU A 291 -19.56 12.25 14.43
N GLU A 292 -19.48 13.22 15.33
CA GLU A 292 -18.64 14.41 15.21
C GLU A 292 -17.14 14.09 15.19
N ASN A 293 -16.75 12.91 15.67
CA ASN A 293 -15.36 12.44 15.71
C ASN A 293 -15.02 11.47 14.57
N PHE A 294 -16.02 10.89 13.90
CA PHE A 294 -15.83 10.15 12.65
C PHE A 294 -15.76 11.13 11.46
N VAL A 295 -14.54 11.49 11.07
CA VAL A 295 -14.28 12.63 10.17
C VAL A 295 -13.98 12.24 8.73
N ALA A 296 -13.55 11.00 8.46
CA ALA A 296 -13.07 10.64 7.14
C ALA A 296 -13.22 9.15 6.77
N VAL A 297 -13.33 8.90 5.46
CA VAL A 297 -13.13 7.58 4.85
C VAL A 297 -12.05 7.67 3.78
N GLN A 298 -11.36 6.56 3.53
CA GLN A 298 -10.38 6.43 2.46
C GLN A 298 -10.67 5.19 1.63
N ALA A 299 -10.75 5.34 0.31
CA ALA A 299 -11.04 4.24 -0.62
C ALA A 299 -10.33 4.40 -1.98
N PRO A 300 -10.09 3.30 -2.71
CA PRO A 300 -9.54 3.35 -4.07
C PRO A 300 -10.35 4.23 -5.02
N LEU A 301 -9.65 4.98 -5.88
CA LEU A 301 -10.22 5.65 -7.03
C LEU A 301 -9.14 5.83 -8.10
N ASN A 302 -9.46 5.49 -9.34
CA ASN A 302 -8.65 5.76 -10.51
C ASN A 302 -9.52 5.65 -11.78
N LEU A 303 -8.89 5.64 -12.96
CA LEU A 303 -9.59 5.54 -14.24
C LEU A 303 -10.41 4.24 -14.39
N PHE A 304 -9.99 3.14 -13.76
CA PHE A 304 -10.70 1.85 -13.81
C PHE A 304 -11.64 1.67 -12.60
N GLU A 305 -11.13 1.86 -11.38
CA GLU A 305 -11.90 1.72 -10.13
C GLU A 305 -12.64 3.03 -9.84
N ARG A 306 -13.95 3.09 -10.19
CA ARG A 306 -14.77 4.31 -10.14
C ARG A 306 -15.96 4.25 -9.19
N ASP A 307 -16.17 3.12 -8.51
CA ASP A 307 -17.32 2.87 -7.62
C ASP A 307 -17.39 3.87 -6.45
N LEU A 308 -16.25 4.46 -6.05
CA LEU A 308 -16.19 5.49 -5.01
C LEU A 308 -17.08 6.70 -5.33
N VAL A 309 -17.24 7.05 -6.60
CA VAL A 309 -17.90 8.29 -7.05
C VAL A 309 -19.06 8.05 -8.01
N THR A 310 -19.34 6.79 -8.35
CA THR A 310 -20.37 6.43 -9.32
C THR A 310 -21.65 6.04 -8.60
N ASP A 311 -22.68 6.88 -8.67
CA ASP A 311 -24.01 6.53 -8.18
C ASP A 311 -24.68 5.56 -9.18
N GLU A 312 -25.31 4.49 -8.68
CA GLU A 312 -26.18 3.63 -9.49
C GLU A 312 -27.65 4.02 -9.27
N VAL A 313 -28.55 3.50 -10.12
CA VAL A 313 -29.98 3.84 -10.10
C VAL A 313 -30.65 3.68 -8.73
N SER A 314 -30.18 2.73 -7.91
CA SER A 314 -30.77 2.40 -6.60
C SER A 314 -29.84 2.58 -5.40
N THR A 315 -28.59 2.95 -5.64
CA THR A 315 -27.49 2.88 -4.66
C THR A 315 -26.58 4.09 -4.85
N LYS A 316 -26.46 4.91 -3.82
CA LYS A 316 -25.53 6.05 -3.82
C LYS A 316 -24.10 5.52 -3.72
N SER A 317 -23.17 6.19 -4.39
CA SER A 317 -21.75 5.98 -4.18
C SER A 317 -21.34 6.32 -2.75
N LEU A 318 -20.22 5.76 -2.30
CA LEU A 318 -19.67 6.07 -0.99
C LEU A 318 -19.38 7.58 -0.86
N ALA A 319 -18.88 8.24 -1.90
CA ALA A 319 -18.58 9.67 -1.82
C ALA A 319 -19.85 10.53 -1.64
N THR A 320 -20.95 10.16 -2.30
CA THR A 320 -22.25 10.82 -2.10
C THR A 320 -22.79 10.55 -0.69
N GLU A 321 -22.75 9.31 -0.19
CA GLU A 321 -23.20 8.96 1.16
C GLU A 321 -22.35 9.66 2.25
N ALA A 322 -21.03 9.74 2.07
CA ALA A 322 -20.13 10.42 3.00
C ALA A 322 -20.43 11.93 3.11
N LYS A 323 -20.74 12.58 1.99
CA LYS A 323 -21.11 14.01 1.94
C LYS A 323 -22.36 14.31 2.78
N GLU A 324 -23.34 13.42 2.80
CA GLU A 324 -24.58 13.58 3.60
C GLU A 324 -24.35 13.60 5.11
N HIS A 325 -23.18 13.16 5.56
CA HIS A 325 -22.80 13.03 6.95
C HIS A 325 -21.56 13.85 7.33
N ASP A 326 -21.16 14.81 6.48
CA ASP A 326 -19.98 15.66 6.66
C ASP A 326 -18.69 14.85 6.85
N ILE A 327 -18.58 13.69 6.18
CA ILE A 327 -17.42 12.81 6.21
C ILE A 327 -16.54 13.12 4.99
N PHE A 328 -15.27 13.41 5.23
CA PHE A 328 -14.32 13.73 4.17
C PHE A 328 -13.81 12.47 3.48
N VAL A 329 -13.70 12.52 2.15
CA VAL A 329 -13.29 11.38 1.34
C VAL A 329 -11.85 11.57 0.88
N PHE A 330 -10.97 10.68 1.34
CA PHE A 330 -9.67 10.48 0.73
C PHE A 330 -9.77 9.41 -0.36
N SER A 331 -9.08 9.61 -1.47
CA SER A 331 -8.83 8.54 -2.43
C SER A 331 -7.40 8.06 -2.37
N ASN A 332 -7.18 6.79 -2.65
CA ASN A 332 -5.85 6.21 -2.83
C ASN A 332 -5.78 5.38 -4.12
N ARG A 333 -4.59 4.84 -4.40
CA ARG A 333 -4.32 4.02 -5.58
C ARG A 333 -4.67 4.72 -6.92
N PRO A 334 -4.31 6.01 -7.11
CA PRO A 334 -4.60 6.69 -8.38
C PRO A 334 -3.84 6.08 -9.56
N LEU A 335 -2.74 5.35 -9.33
CA LEU A 335 -1.87 4.86 -10.41
C LEU A 335 -1.74 3.33 -10.52
N ASN A 336 -2.35 2.54 -9.63
CA ASN A 336 -2.16 1.08 -9.62
C ASN A 336 -3.53 0.40 -9.56
N ALA A 337 -4.31 0.52 -10.63
CA ALA A 337 -5.67 0.04 -10.67
C ALA A 337 -5.75 -1.48 -10.48
N ILE A 338 -6.83 -1.94 -9.85
CA ILE A 338 -7.25 -3.35 -9.87
C ILE A 338 -8.50 -3.47 -10.73
N ALA A 339 -8.39 -4.15 -11.87
CA ALA A 339 -9.50 -4.39 -12.80
C ALA A 339 -9.34 -5.78 -13.43
N ALA A 340 -10.45 -6.50 -13.66
CA ALA A 340 -10.44 -7.87 -14.18
C ALA A 340 -9.54 -8.85 -13.39
N GLY A 341 -9.35 -8.64 -12.08
CA GLY A 341 -8.42 -9.44 -11.27
C GLY A 341 -6.92 -9.18 -11.54
N GLN A 342 -6.59 -8.11 -12.29
CA GLN A 342 -5.22 -7.73 -12.66
C GLN A 342 -4.82 -6.39 -12.06
N ILE A 343 -3.51 -6.21 -11.85
CA ILE A 343 -2.94 -4.92 -11.46
C ILE A 343 -2.52 -4.18 -12.74
N ILE A 344 -3.15 -3.05 -13.02
CA ILE A 344 -2.84 -2.17 -14.15
C ILE A 344 -2.15 -0.92 -13.62
N THR A 345 -0.87 -0.74 -13.95
CA THR A 345 -0.15 0.49 -13.59
C THR A 345 -0.43 1.57 -14.62
N LEU A 346 -0.96 2.71 -14.20
CA LEU A 346 -1.31 3.85 -15.06
C LEU A 346 -0.08 4.77 -15.23
N GLU A 347 0.96 4.24 -15.85
CA GLU A 347 2.22 4.93 -16.15
C GLU A 347 2.67 4.60 -17.58
N ASN A 348 3.20 5.60 -18.27
CA ASN A 348 3.89 5.46 -19.53
C ASN A 348 5.03 6.48 -19.63
N LYS A 349 6.15 6.09 -20.24
CA LYS A 349 7.26 6.99 -20.57
C LYS A 349 7.17 7.23 -22.08
N GLY A 350 6.99 8.47 -22.51
CA GLY A 350 6.68 8.84 -23.90
C GLY A 350 7.49 8.10 -24.98
N GLN A 351 6.89 8.00 -26.18
CA GLN A 351 7.12 6.95 -27.18
C GLN A 351 8.48 6.91 -27.92
N HIS A 352 9.44 7.77 -27.63
CA HIS A 352 10.54 8.06 -28.56
C HIS A 352 11.64 6.98 -28.75
N THR A 353 11.58 5.80 -28.11
CA THR A 353 12.63 4.75 -28.24
C THR A 353 12.14 3.30 -28.29
N ARG A 354 10.82 3.04 -28.40
CA ARG A 354 10.27 1.68 -28.15
C ARG A 354 10.19 0.75 -29.36
N GLN A 355 10.11 1.27 -30.58
CA GLN A 355 9.82 0.43 -31.76
C GLN A 355 11.00 -0.47 -32.16
N GLU A 356 12.23 0.06 -32.22
CA GLU A 356 13.44 -0.73 -32.49
C GLU A 356 13.70 -1.78 -31.40
N ASN A 357 13.45 -1.43 -30.13
CA ASN A 357 13.59 -2.34 -29.01
C ASN A 357 12.56 -3.49 -29.04
N SER A 358 11.39 -3.30 -29.67
CA SER A 358 10.35 -4.32 -29.72
C SER A 358 10.65 -5.47 -30.68
N VAL A 359 11.21 -5.17 -31.86
CA VAL A 359 11.57 -6.18 -32.85
C VAL A 359 12.71 -7.05 -32.32
N LYS A 360 13.76 -6.39 -31.80
CA LYS A 360 14.91 -7.07 -31.21
C LYS A 360 14.51 -7.98 -30.05
N LEU A 361 13.54 -7.57 -29.23
CA LEU A 361 13.07 -8.38 -28.10
C LEU A 361 12.30 -9.64 -28.55
N LEU A 362 11.54 -9.54 -29.65
CA LEU A 362 10.86 -10.71 -30.21
C LEU A 362 11.86 -11.69 -30.82
N GLU A 363 12.90 -11.20 -31.48
CA GLU A 363 14.00 -12.02 -31.99
C GLU A 363 14.76 -12.72 -30.85
N THR A 364 15.09 -12.02 -29.76
CA THR A 364 15.77 -12.65 -28.61
C THR A 364 14.89 -13.67 -27.90
N LEU A 365 13.57 -13.43 -27.81
CA LEU A 365 12.63 -14.40 -27.28
C LEU A 365 12.58 -15.68 -28.13
N ASP A 366 12.45 -15.54 -29.45
CA ASP A 366 12.41 -16.68 -30.37
C ASP A 366 13.69 -17.52 -30.30
N LEU A 367 14.86 -16.86 -30.26
CA LEU A 367 16.15 -17.51 -30.06
C LEU A 367 16.25 -18.18 -28.69
N GLY A 368 15.73 -17.55 -27.63
CA GLY A 368 15.73 -18.11 -26.27
C GLY A 368 14.86 -19.37 -26.15
N PHE A 369 13.65 -19.34 -26.71
CA PHE A 369 12.78 -20.52 -26.77
C PHE A 369 13.40 -21.65 -27.58
N SER A 370 13.98 -21.34 -28.75
CA SER A 370 14.64 -22.31 -29.61
C SER A 370 15.84 -22.94 -28.91
N SER A 371 16.73 -22.12 -28.32
CA SER A 371 17.91 -22.63 -27.61
C SER A 371 17.54 -23.50 -26.41
N LEU A 372 16.49 -23.15 -25.66
CA LEU A 372 16.07 -23.96 -24.52
C LEU A 372 15.44 -25.27 -25.00
N ALA A 373 14.62 -25.24 -26.05
CA ALA A 373 14.00 -26.43 -26.63
C ALA A 373 15.05 -27.42 -27.19
N GLU A 374 16.09 -26.92 -27.87
CA GLU A 374 17.22 -27.75 -28.32
C GLU A 374 17.89 -28.46 -27.13
N MET A 375 18.17 -27.74 -26.05
CA MET A 375 18.77 -28.33 -24.85
C MET A 375 17.86 -29.36 -24.17
N GLU A 376 16.54 -29.16 -24.19
CA GLU A 376 15.54 -30.10 -23.67
C GLU A 376 15.43 -31.37 -24.50
N LEU A 377 15.83 -31.32 -25.78
CA LEU A 377 16.02 -32.50 -26.61
C LEU A 377 17.37 -33.17 -26.31
N ASP A 378 18.46 -32.39 -26.25
CA ASP A 378 19.80 -32.90 -25.94
C ASP A 378 19.83 -33.73 -24.65
N ILE A 379 19.17 -33.26 -23.59
CA ILE A 379 19.20 -33.96 -22.30
C ILE A 379 18.50 -35.33 -22.36
N LYS A 380 17.49 -35.50 -23.21
CA LYS A 380 16.80 -36.79 -23.39
C LYS A 380 17.70 -37.83 -24.07
N GLU A 381 18.70 -37.38 -24.82
CA GLU A 381 19.71 -38.25 -25.43
C GLU A 381 20.91 -38.48 -24.51
N LEU A 382 21.19 -37.54 -23.60
CA LEU A 382 22.33 -37.60 -22.67
C LEU A 382 22.11 -38.46 -21.43
N ILE A 383 20.85 -38.69 -21.01
CA ILE A 383 20.55 -39.49 -19.82
C ILE A 383 19.50 -40.58 -20.10
N ASP A 384 19.73 -41.77 -19.56
CA ASP A 384 18.79 -42.91 -19.67
C ASP A 384 17.56 -42.74 -18.75
N GLU A 385 17.66 -41.92 -17.70
CA GLU A 385 16.58 -41.76 -16.72
C GLU A 385 15.51 -40.79 -17.22
N GLU A 386 14.58 -41.32 -18.01
CA GLU A 386 13.47 -40.58 -18.63
C GLU A 386 12.69 -39.73 -17.62
N SER A 387 12.51 -40.22 -16.39
CA SER A 387 11.79 -39.49 -15.33
C SER A 387 12.45 -38.16 -14.92
N ILE A 388 13.78 -38.06 -15.05
CA ILE A 388 14.54 -36.83 -14.82
C ILE A 388 14.46 -35.95 -16.06
N ALA A 389 14.66 -36.52 -17.26
CA ALA A 389 14.62 -35.76 -18.51
C ALA A 389 13.27 -35.06 -18.76
N MET A 390 12.16 -35.71 -18.40
CA MET A 390 10.79 -35.15 -18.53
C MET A 390 10.54 -33.91 -17.66
N LYS A 391 11.42 -33.57 -16.71
CA LYS A 391 11.31 -32.35 -15.91
C LYS A 391 11.72 -31.09 -16.68
N PHE A 392 12.48 -31.23 -17.76
CA PHE A 392 12.99 -30.14 -18.57
C PHE A 392 12.11 -29.96 -19.82
N VAL A 393 10.99 -29.26 -19.63
CA VAL A 393 10.00 -28.92 -20.68
C VAL A 393 9.56 -27.45 -20.58
N TRP A 394 10.43 -26.60 -20.03
CA TRP A 394 10.12 -25.22 -19.70
C TRP A 394 9.99 -24.35 -20.94
N SER A 395 10.66 -24.68 -22.05
CA SER A 395 10.48 -23.93 -23.31
C SER A 395 9.02 -24.00 -23.78
N GLU A 396 8.46 -25.21 -23.87
CA GLU A 396 7.06 -25.44 -24.26
C GLU A 396 6.09 -24.81 -23.26
N VAL A 397 6.26 -25.09 -21.96
CA VAL A 397 5.38 -24.57 -20.90
C VAL A 397 5.32 -23.03 -20.92
N LEU A 398 6.47 -22.37 -21.04
CA LEU A 398 6.52 -20.90 -21.06
C LEU A 398 5.97 -20.32 -22.36
N SER A 399 6.23 -20.96 -23.51
CA SER A 399 5.73 -20.53 -24.81
C SER A 399 4.21 -20.58 -24.89
N GLU A 400 3.61 -21.71 -24.51
CA GLU A 400 2.15 -21.89 -24.48
C GLU A 400 1.44 -20.91 -23.54
N ASN A 401 2.12 -20.50 -22.46
CA ASN A 401 1.57 -19.58 -21.47
C ASN A 401 1.93 -18.11 -21.72
N LEU A 402 2.71 -17.79 -22.76
CA LEU A 402 3.26 -16.44 -22.96
C LEU A 402 2.16 -15.37 -23.08
N ALA A 403 1.08 -15.66 -23.81
CA ALA A 403 -0.06 -14.75 -23.94
C ALA A 403 -0.78 -14.50 -22.61
N ARG A 404 -0.83 -15.50 -21.74
CA ARG A 404 -1.40 -15.36 -20.38
C ARG A 404 -0.47 -14.56 -19.48
N LEU A 405 0.84 -14.78 -19.58
CA LEU A 405 1.85 -14.04 -18.81
C LEU A 405 1.86 -12.56 -19.19
N SER A 406 1.82 -12.22 -20.49
CA SER A 406 1.82 -10.83 -20.94
C SER A 406 0.62 -10.02 -20.46
N SER A 407 -0.49 -10.66 -20.11
CA SER A 407 -1.67 -9.99 -19.59
C SER A 407 -1.39 -9.20 -18.30
N ASN A 408 -0.49 -9.68 -17.44
CA ASN A 408 -0.14 -9.05 -16.17
C ASN A 408 1.37 -9.16 -15.88
N TYR A 409 2.11 -8.08 -16.18
CA TYR A 409 3.55 -7.98 -15.95
C TYR A 409 3.99 -8.33 -14.53
N PHE A 410 3.28 -7.84 -13.49
CA PHE A 410 3.69 -8.09 -12.10
C PHE A 410 3.51 -9.55 -11.72
N ALA A 411 2.38 -10.15 -12.10
CA ALA A 411 2.11 -11.56 -11.86
C ALA A 411 3.10 -12.44 -12.63
N ALA A 412 3.38 -12.11 -13.90
CA ALA A 412 4.35 -12.83 -14.70
C ALA A 412 5.75 -12.76 -14.09
N LYS A 413 6.24 -11.56 -13.76
CA LYS A 413 7.53 -11.39 -13.11
C LYS A 413 7.63 -12.18 -11.81
N HIS A 414 6.60 -12.10 -10.96
CA HIS A 414 6.57 -12.84 -9.71
C HIS A 414 6.60 -14.36 -9.92
N PHE A 415 5.77 -14.87 -10.84
CA PHE A 415 5.72 -16.28 -11.20
C PHE A 415 7.07 -16.78 -11.72
N LEU A 416 7.69 -16.04 -12.63
CA LEU A 416 9.00 -16.38 -13.20
C LEU A 416 10.09 -16.42 -12.11
N GLU A 417 10.14 -15.43 -11.23
CA GLU A 417 11.18 -15.31 -10.19
C GLU A 417 10.97 -16.23 -8.98
N ARG A 418 9.72 -16.52 -8.61
CA ARG A 418 9.39 -17.21 -7.35
C ARG A 418 8.92 -18.64 -7.53
N GLU A 419 8.48 -19.01 -8.72
CA GLU A 419 7.98 -20.36 -9.00
C GLU A 419 8.83 -21.05 -10.06
N VAL A 420 9.01 -20.44 -11.23
CA VAL A 420 9.72 -21.05 -12.38
C VAL A 420 11.20 -21.26 -12.10
N LEU A 421 11.97 -20.19 -11.85
CA LEU A 421 13.41 -20.31 -11.61
C LEU A 421 13.72 -21.23 -10.41
N PRO A 422 13.04 -21.12 -9.26
CA PRO A 422 13.26 -22.06 -8.16
C PRO A 422 12.86 -23.50 -8.49
N ALA A 423 11.90 -23.75 -9.38
CA ALA A 423 11.56 -25.10 -9.82
C ALA A 423 12.66 -25.68 -10.72
N ILE A 424 13.14 -24.90 -11.69
CA ILE A 424 14.27 -25.25 -12.53
C ILE A 424 15.51 -25.57 -11.68
N ASP A 425 15.85 -24.72 -10.71
CA ASP A 425 17.01 -24.95 -9.84
C ASP A 425 16.88 -26.23 -9.01
N ARG A 426 15.67 -26.57 -8.54
CA ARG A 426 15.44 -27.84 -7.83
C ARG A 426 15.65 -29.04 -8.75
N ASP A 427 15.10 -29.01 -9.96
CA ASP A 427 15.22 -30.12 -10.90
C ASP A 427 16.64 -30.26 -11.46
N LEU A 428 17.35 -29.15 -11.68
CA LEU A 428 18.78 -29.14 -11.98
C LEU A 428 19.61 -29.73 -10.85
N LYS A 429 19.23 -29.49 -9.59
CA LYS A 429 19.93 -30.07 -8.44
C LYS A 429 19.75 -31.58 -8.36
N ILE A 430 18.54 -32.08 -8.67
CA ILE A 430 18.26 -33.52 -8.76
C ILE A 430 19.13 -34.17 -9.84
N LEU A 431 19.23 -33.55 -11.01
CA LEU A 431 20.08 -34.03 -12.11
C LEU A 431 21.58 -34.01 -11.72
N GLU A 432 22.05 -32.95 -11.05
CA GLU A 432 23.43 -32.87 -10.57
C GLU A 432 23.74 -34.00 -9.57
N ASP A 433 22.84 -34.26 -8.63
CA ASP A 433 23.02 -35.28 -7.61
C ASP A 433 22.99 -36.71 -8.22
N SER A 434 22.08 -36.99 -9.17
CA SER A 434 22.04 -38.30 -9.85
C SER A 434 23.27 -38.55 -10.73
N THR A 435 23.80 -37.50 -11.35
CA THR A 435 25.01 -37.56 -12.19
C THR A 435 26.26 -37.85 -11.35
N ASN A 436 26.33 -37.31 -10.14
CA ASN A 436 27.47 -37.53 -9.24
C ASN A 436 27.62 -39.00 -8.81
N ASP A 437 26.52 -39.75 -8.76
CA ASP A 437 26.48 -41.17 -8.37
C ASP A 437 26.95 -42.14 -9.49
N GLN A 438 27.09 -41.67 -10.74
CA GLN A 438 27.56 -42.50 -11.86
C GLN A 438 29.09 -42.72 -11.83
N GLN A 439 29.62 -43.75 -12.52
CA GLN A 439 31.06 -44.05 -12.52
C GLN A 439 31.86 -43.43 -13.67
N ASP A 440 31.20 -43.05 -14.78
CA ASP A 440 31.87 -42.44 -15.93
C ASP A 440 32.25 -40.97 -15.65
N ARG A 441 33.41 -40.52 -16.13
CA ARG A 441 33.91 -39.15 -15.92
C ARG A 441 33.54 -38.21 -17.07
N ASP A 442 33.47 -38.70 -18.30
CA ASP A 442 33.27 -37.86 -19.48
C ASP A 442 31.80 -37.41 -19.61
N ASP A 443 30.86 -38.28 -19.24
CA ASP A 443 29.42 -37.96 -19.17
C ASP A 443 29.12 -36.92 -18.08
N LYS A 444 29.83 -36.99 -16.94
CA LYS A 444 29.66 -36.03 -15.84
C LYS A 444 30.03 -34.61 -16.23
N GLU A 445 31.14 -34.42 -16.94
CA GLU A 445 31.58 -33.10 -17.37
C GLU A 445 30.63 -32.52 -18.43
N THR A 446 30.11 -33.37 -19.32
CA THR A 446 29.11 -33.01 -20.33
C THR A 446 27.80 -32.56 -19.68
N ILE A 447 27.27 -33.34 -18.74
CA ILE A 447 26.02 -33.02 -18.02
C ILE A 447 26.21 -31.78 -17.14
N ALA A 448 27.34 -31.62 -16.44
CA ALA A 448 27.63 -30.42 -15.67
C ALA A 448 27.64 -29.16 -16.55
N THR A 449 28.27 -29.25 -17.74
CA THR A 449 28.27 -28.17 -18.73
C THR A 449 26.85 -27.85 -19.21
N TRP A 450 26.05 -28.89 -19.48
CA TRP A 450 24.64 -28.74 -19.85
C TRP A 450 23.84 -28.05 -18.74
N ILE A 451 23.98 -28.45 -17.47
CA ILE A 451 23.30 -27.85 -16.30
C ILE A 451 23.61 -26.34 -16.21
N HIS A 452 24.89 -25.97 -16.31
CA HIS A 452 25.30 -24.57 -16.24
C HIS A 452 24.73 -23.75 -17.39
N ARG A 453 24.73 -24.30 -18.61
CA ARG A 453 24.16 -23.64 -19.79
C ARG A 453 22.64 -23.52 -19.66
N TYR A 454 21.93 -24.57 -19.26
CA TYR A 454 20.46 -24.58 -19.15
C TYR A 454 19.98 -23.55 -18.14
N ARG A 455 20.64 -23.48 -16.98
CA ARG A 455 20.35 -22.44 -15.97
C ARG A 455 20.48 -21.04 -16.56
N ARG A 456 21.57 -20.76 -17.26
CA ARG A 456 21.83 -19.45 -17.87
C ARG A 456 20.81 -19.10 -18.94
N GLU A 457 20.48 -20.04 -19.83
CA GLU A 457 19.48 -19.81 -20.89
C GLU A 457 18.08 -19.61 -20.30
N ALA A 458 17.69 -20.40 -19.29
CA ALA A 458 16.42 -20.21 -18.58
C ALA A 458 16.34 -18.85 -17.85
N GLU A 459 17.40 -18.43 -17.15
CA GLU A 459 17.47 -17.10 -16.52
C GLU A 459 17.40 -15.96 -17.54
N THR A 460 17.95 -16.16 -18.73
CA THR A 460 17.91 -15.17 -19.81
C THR A 460 16.52 -15.10 -20.42
N LEU A 461 15.94 -16.24 -20.79
CA LEU A 461 14.58 -16.34 -21.33
C LEU A 461 13.54 -15.75 -20.37
N THR A 462 13.62 -16.05 -19.08
CA THR A 462 12.69 -15.48 -18.08
C THR A 462 12.80 -13.95 -17.97
N LYS A 463 14.00 -13.36 -18.11
CA LYS A 463 14.20 -11.90 -18.18
C LYS A 463 13.62 -11.30 -19.45
N ASP A 464 13.79 -11.97 -20.58
CA ASP A 464 13.24 -11.53 -21.87
C ASP A 464 11.70 -11.60 -21.87
N ILE A 465 11.12 -12.67 -21.32
CA ILE A 465 9.67 -12.79 -21.12
C ILE A 465 9.15 -11.64 -20.25
N ALA A 466 9.81 -11.37 -19.10
CA ALA A 466 9.42 -10.27 -18.23
C ALA A 466 9.50 -8.90 -18.95
N SER A 467 10.54 -8.69 -19.76
CA SER A 467 10.71 -7.49 -20.58
C SER A 467 9.60 -7.36 -21.63
N PHE A 468 9.19 -8.47 -22.23
CA PHE A 468 8.08 -8.51 -23.20
C PHE A 468 6.74 -8.19 -22.53
N CYS A 469 6.45 -8.78 -21.37
CA CYS A 469 5.26 -8.45 -20.60
C CYS A 469 5.23 -6.95 -20.21
N GLN A 470 6.38 -6.36 -19.88
CA GLN A 470 6.48 -4.93 -19.60
C GLN A 470 6.17 -4.09 -20.85
N LEU A 471 6.77 -4.44 -21.99
CA LEU A 471 6.55 -3.76 -23.26
C LEU A 471 5.08 -3.82 -23.70
N ASP A 472 4.42 -4.96 -23.52
CA ASP A 472 3.00 -5.12 -23.82
C ASP A 472 2.12 -4.23 -22.93
N SER A 473 2.39 -4.20 -21.61
CA SER A 473 1.71 -3.30 -20.68
C SER A 473 1.94 -1.83 -21.06
N ASP A 474 3.15 -1.47 -21.46
CA ASP A 474 3.53 -0.14 -21.91
C ASP A 474 2.75 0.29 -23.17
N LYS A 475 2.59 -0.62 -24.15
CA LYS A 475 1.79 -0.37 -25.37
C LYS A 475 0.32 -0.11 -25.04
N ARG A 476 -0.28 -0.93 -24.17
CA ARG A 476 -1.67 -0.75 -23.70
C ARG A 476 -1.86 0.60 -23.01
N ASN A 477 -0.88 1.02 -22.20
CA ASN A 477 -0.91 2.31 -21.52
C ASN A 477 -0.73 3.49 -22.49
N ASP A 478 0.11 3.36 -23.51
CA ASP A 478 0.27 4.36 -24.55
C ASP A 478 -1.01 4.53 -25.37
N GLU A 479 -1.67 3.43 -25.73
CA GLU A 479 -2.97 3.44 -26.41
C GLU A 479 -4.04 4.11 -25.54
N LEU A 480 -4.14 3.72 -24.27
CA LEU A 480 -5.07 4.35 -23.31
C LEU A 480 -4.81 5.85 -23.19
N ASN A 481 -3.54 6.25 -23.06
CA ASN A 481 -3.16 7.66 -23.00
C ASN A 481 -3.61 8.42 -24.24
N LEU A 482 -3.39 7.87 -25.44
CA LEU A 482 -3.80 8.48 -26.70
C LEU A 482 -5.31 8.65 -26.76
N VAL A 483 -6.07 7.58 -26.52
CA VAL A 483 -7.54 7.59 -26.57
C VAL A 483 -8.12 8.58 -25.55
N LEU A 484 -7.60 8.63 -24.33
CA LEU A 484 -8.03 9.61 -23.32
C LEU A 484 -7.77 11.05 -23.77
N GLY A 485 -6.64 11.32 -24.43
CA GLY A 485 -6.33 12.65 -24.97
C GLY A 485 -7.24 13.07 -26.13
N LEU A 486 -7.74 12.09 -26.91
CA LEU A 486 -8.73 12.33 -27.96
C LEU A 486 -10.13 12.59 -27.38
N ILE A 487 -10.50 11.87 -26.31
CA ILE A 487 -11.79 12.02 -25.63
C ILE A 487 -11.87 13.35 -24.88
N CYS A 488 -10.81 13.75 -24.17
CA CYS A 488 -10.79 14.94 -23.34
C CYS A 488 -9.50 15.75 -23.55
N ARG A 489 -9.64 16.95 -24.15
CA ARG A 489 -8.52 17.86 -24.44
C ARG A 489 -8.05 18.66 -23.23
N GLU A 490 -8.82 18.66 -22.15
CA GLU A 490 -8.52 19.39 -20.91
C GLU A 490 -7.49 18.66 -20.02
N PHE A 491 -7.11 17.43 -20.39
CA PHE A 491 -6.01 16.74 -19.75
C PHE A 491 -4.69 17.48 -19.92
N VAL A 492 -3.79 17.34 -18.94
CA VAL A 492 -2.40 17.82 -19.06
C VAL A 492 -1.79 17.31 -20.36
N SER A 493 -1.21 18.25 -21.11
CA SER A 493 -0.60 18.02 -22.41
C SER A 493 0.82 18.56 -22.41
N ASP A 494 1.70 17.90 -23.16
CA ASP A 494 3.05 18.35 -23.47
C ASP A 494 3.09 19.18 -24.77
N VAL A 495 1.94 19.47 -25.38
CA VAL A 495 1.79 20.30 -26.57
C VAL A 495 0.65 21.30 -26.41
N GLY A 496 0.73 22.44 -27.09
CA GLY A 496 -0.32 23.48 -27.10
C GLY A 496 -0.07 24.62 -26.10
N GLN A 497 -1.09 25.46 -25.90
CA GLN A 497 -0.99 26.70 -25.12
C GLN A 497 -0.89 26.44 -23.60
N ASP A 498 -1.51 25.36 -23.10
CA ASP A 498 -1.47 24.95 -21.69
C ASP A 498 -0.44 23.83 -21.44
N LYS A 499 0.65 23.85 -22.20
CA LYS A 499 1.71 22.86 -22.11
C LYS A 499 2.33 22.86 -20.73
N VAL A 500 2.54 21.67 -20.18
CA VAL A 500 3.42 21.47 -19.01
C VAL A 500 4.71 20.81 -19.49
N ASP A 501 5.84 21.46 -19.23
CA ASP A 501 7.15 20.93 -19.58
C ASP A 501 7.57 19.79 -18.64
N ASN A 502 8.39 18.88 -19.18
CA ASN A 502 9.06 17.80 -18.43
C ASN A 502 8.11 16.83 -17.71
N ILE A 503 6.93 16.58 -18.28
CA ILE A 503 6.04 15.52 -17.79
C ILE A 503 6.73 14.17 -17.95
N GLY A 504 6.92 13.46 -16.83
CA GLY A 504 7.51 12.13 -16.81
C GLY A 504 6.56 11.07 -17.36
N SER A 505 5.30 11.09 -16.90
CA SER A 505 4.25 10.20 -17.43
C SER A 505 2.93 10.89 -17.72
N PRO A 506 2.58 11.06 -19.01
CA PRO A 506 1.28 11.61 -19.44
C PRO A 506 0.07 10.80 -18.94
N LEU A 507 0.15 9.47 -18.88
CA LEU A 507 -0.96 8.66 -18.36
C LEU A 507 -1.14 8.86 -16.85
N SER A 508 -0.04 8.95 -16.10
CA SER A 508 -0.11 9.19 -14.66
C SER A 508 -0.72 10.54 -14.33
N THR A 509 -0.37 11.60 -15.07
CA THR A 509 -0.97 12.92 -14.88
C THR A 509 -2.47 12.89 -15.17
N LYS A 510 -2.91 12.22 -16.24
CA LYS A 510 -4.34 12.05 -16.55
C LYS A 510 -5.11 11.35 -15.43
N SER A 511 -4.56 10.26 -14.89
CA SER A 511 -5.23 9.54 -13.80
C SER A 511 -5.32 10.37 -12.52
N ILE A 512 -4.25 11.09 -12.15
CA ILE A 512 -4.26 11.98 -10.98
C ILE A 512 -5.26 13.13 -11.20
N GLN A 513 -5.24 13.76 -12.37
CA GLN A 513 -6.13 14.86 -12.72
C GLN A 513 -7.60 14.42 -12.63
N TYR A 514 -7.93 13.23 -13.14
CA TYR A 514 -9.27 12.63 -13.03
C TYR A 514 -9.71 12.44 -11.57
N CYS A 515 -8.82 11.94 -10.72
CA CYS A 515 -9.14 11.70 -9.30
C CYS A 515 -9.35 13.02 -8.52
N VAL A 516 -8.48 14.01 -8.73
CA VAL A 516 -8.53 15.31 -8.04
C VAL A 516 -9.75 16.14 -8.48
N ALA A 517 -10.18 15.99 -9.73
CA ALA A 517 -11.34 16.68 -10.30
C ALA A 517 -12.69 16.24 -9.71
N GLN A 518 -12.78 15.06 -9.07
CA GLN A 518 -14.03 14.59 -8.49
C GLN A 518 -14.52 15.52 -7.38
N GLU A 519 -15.78 15.97 -7.48
CA GLU A 519 -16.36 16.95 -6.56
C GLU A 519 -16.40 16.45 -5.12
N ASN A 520 -16.88 15.22 -4.91
CA ASN A 520 -17.08 14.61 -3.59
C ASN A 520 -15.82 13.90 -3.06
N VAL A 521 -14.68 14.04 -3.72
CA VAL A 521 -13.38 13.54 -3.24
C VAL A 521 -12.58 14.72 -2.73
N GLY A 522 -12.27 14.71 -1.44
CA GLY A 522 -11.59 15.80 -0.76
C GLY A 522 -10.08 15.82 -1.00
N CYS A 523 -9.42 14.66 -1.04
CA CYS A 523 -7.97 14.59 -1.26
C CYS A 523 -7.55 13.26 -1.91
N THR A 524 -6.74 13.32 -2.97
CA THR A 524 -6.15 12.16 -3.64
C THR A 524 -4.72 11.93 -3.15
N LEU A 525 -4.47 10.76 -2.56
CA LEU A 525 -3.19 10.37 -1.99
C LEU A 525 -2.31 9.72 -3.06
N VAL A 526 -1.16 10.34 -3.32
CA VAL A 526 -0.23 9.95 -4.39
C VAL A 526 1.14 9.57 -3.80
N GLY A 527 1.65 8.40 -4.18
CA GLY A 527 2.96 7.89 -3.74
C GLY A 527 4.16 8.54 -4.42
N MET A 528 4.26 9.87 -4.36
CA MET A 528 5.25 10.68 -5.07
C MET A 528 6.67 10.57 -4.47
N ARG A 529 7.41 9.53 -4.88
CA ARG A 529 8.71 9.15 -4.31
C ARG A 529 9.94 9.86 -4.91
N ARG A 530 9.76 10.70 -5.93
CA ARG A 530 10.84 11.43 -6.59
C ARG A 530 10.41 12.86 -6.93
N PRO A 531 11.31 13.85 -6.91
CA PRO A 531 10.98 15.23 -7.25
C PRO A 531 10.31 15.44 -8.62
N GLU A 532 10.67 14.64 -9.63
CA GLU A 532 10.06 14.70 -10.96
C GLU A 532 8.62 14.20 -10.92
N TYR A 533 8.35 13.18 -10.11
CA TYR A 533 7.00 12.68 -9.93
C TYR A 533 6.12 13.62 -9.10
N VAL A 534 6.71 14.37 -8.15
CA VAL A 534 6.01 15.48 -7.47
C VAL A 534 5.59 16.55 -8.48
N HIS A 535 6.46 16.89 -9.44
CA HIS A 535 6.14 17.85 -10.50
C HIS A 535 4.92 17.39 -11.32
N ASP A 536 4.93 16.16 -11.81
CA ASP A 536 3.80 15.57 -12.55
C ASP A 536 2.50 15.61 -11.74
N ALA A 537 2.55 15.21 -10.46
CA ALA A 537 1.37 15.16 -9.60
C ALA A 537 0.78 16.54 -9.30
N VAL A 538 1.63 17.54 -9.04
CA VAL A 538 1.21 18.93 -8.82
C VAL A 538 0.61 19.51 -10.08
N ALA A 539 1.26 19.35 -11.24
CA ALA A 539 0.74 19.82 -12.51
C ALA A 539 -0.63 19.21 -12.83
N ALA A 540 -0.80 17.90 -12.59
CA ALA A 540 -2.07 17.21 -12.74
C ALA A 540 -3.16 17.76 -11.79
N ALA A 541 -2.81 18.05 -10.54
CA ALA A 541 -3.75 18.60 -9.57
C ALA A 541 -4.17 20.03 -9.93
N GLU A 542 -3.24 20.91 -10.30
CA GLU A 542 -3.56 22.29 -10.74
C GLU A 542 -4.46 22.27 -11.98
N ALA A 543 -4.16 21.37 -12.92
CA ALA A 543 -4.93 21.16 -14.13
C ALA A 543 -6.34 20.60 -13.90
N SER A 544 -6.61 19.98 -12.74
CA SER A 544 -7.88 19.27 -12.50
C SER A 544 -9.10 20.19 -12.57
N ARG A 545 -8.91 21.49 -12.31
CA ARG A 545 -9.95 22.52 -12.40
C ARG A 545 -10.52 22.70 -13.81
N ARG A 546 -9.80 22.22 -14.83
CA ARG A 546 -10.22 22.25 -16.23
C ARG A 546 -11.28 21.18 -16.54
N LEU A 547 -11.29 20.07 -15.81
CA LEU A 547 -12.24 18.98 -16.05
C LEU A 547 -13.63 19.34 -15.52
N THR A 548 -14.59 19.43 -16.42
CA THR A 548 -16.01 19.61 -16.07
C THR A 548 -16.68 18.26 -15.78
N GLN A 549 -17.86 18.28 -15.18
CA GLN A 549 -18.66 17.05 -14.99
C GLN A 549 -18.97 16.34 -16.31
N ARG A 550 -19.12 17.10 -17.41
CA ARG A 550 -19.29 16.53 -18.76
C ARG A 550 -18.04 15.76 -19.19
N ASP A 551 -16.85 16.31 -18.95
CA ASP A 551 -15.58 15.66 -19.31
C ASP A 551 -15.38 14.38 -18.52
N LEU A 552 -15.67 14.40 -17.21
CA LEU A 552 -15.63 13.21 -16.36
C LEU A 552 -16.59 12.12 -16.87
N GLY A 553 -17.78 12.50 -17.32
CA GLY A 553 -18.74 11.59 -17.95
C GLY A 553 -18.25 11.00 -19.29
N LEU A 554 -17.54 11.79 -20.10
CA LEU A 554 -16.93 11.30 -21.35
C LEU A 554 -15.77 10.34 -21.09
N ILE A 555 -14.90 10.67 -20.13
CA ILE A 555 -13.79 9.80 -19.71
C ILE A 555 -14.33 8.45 -19.21
N ALA A 556 -15.40 8.48 -18.41
CA ALA A 556 -16.09 7.30 -17.90
C ALA A 556 -16.66 6.36 -18.99
N GLN A 557 -16.86 6.87 -20.22
CA GLN A 557 -17.35 6.13 -21.38
C GLN A 557 -16.21 5.65 -22.30
N CYS A 558 -14.94 5.87 -21.93
CA CYS A 558 -13.81 5.38 -22.71
C CYS A 558 -13.89 3.85 -22.89
N PRO A 559 -13.94 3.34 -24.14
CA PRO A 559 -14.10 1.90 -24.38
C PRO A 559 -13.01 1.03 -23.74
N LEU A 560 -11.78 1.55 -23.69
CA LEU A 560 -10.63 0.85 -23.09
C LEU A 560 -10.74 0.72 -21.56
N LEU A 561 -11.53 1.57 -20.91
CA LEU A 561 -11.84 1.46 -19.48
C LEU A 561 -13.00 0.49 -19.21
N LEU A 562 -13.90 0.31 -20.18
CA LEU A 562 -15.07 -0.57 -20.07
C LEU A 562 -14.74 -2.03 -20.40
N ASN A 563 -13.79 -2.30 -21.29
CA ASN A 563 -13.44 -3.65 -21.74
C ASN A 563 -12.70 -4.52 -20.70
N THR A 564 -12.65 -4.10 -19.43
CA THR A 564 -12.02 -4.85 -18.33
C THR A 564 -13.04 -5.53 -17.41
N THR A 565 -14.32 -5.54 -17.77
CA THR A 565 -15.41 -6.16 -16.99
C THR A 565 -15.90 -7.50 -17.54
N SER A 566 -15.13 -8.19 -18.40
CA SER A 566 -15.49 -9.53 -18.92
C SER A 566 -14.68 -10.65 -18.27
#